data_AF-A0A925MNU1-F1
#
_entry.id   AF-A0A925MNU1-F1
#
_cell.length_a   1.000
_cell.length_b   1.000
_cell.length_c   1.000
_cell.angle_alpha   90.00
_cell.angle_beta   90.00
_cell.angle_gamma   90.00
#
_symmetry.space_group_name_H-M   'P 1'
#
loop_
_entity.id
_entity.type
_entity.pdbx_description
1 polymer ?
#
loop_
_entity_poly.entity_id
_entity_poly.type
_entity_poly.pdbx_seq_one_letter_code
_entity_poly.pdbx_strand_id
1 'polypeptide(L)'
;SQSVNLFLATPEMKTLSHMYRRAWDKGLKTTYYLRTLQASNIEKSTIDVKKEQRGVMATQTAATAAGAKTFTAEEKNACSIDAMLNGGTCEACQ
;
A
#
# COMPACT_ATOMS: atom_id res chain seq x y z
N SER A 1 -13.93 -22.98 -17.49
CA SER A 1 -14.47 -21.65 -17.13
C SER A 1 -13.60 -21.06 -16.06
N GLN A 2 -13.13 -19.83 -16.26
CA GLN A 2 -12.42 -19.06 -15.24
C GLN A 2 -13.38 -17.99 -14.70
N SER A 3 -13.39 -17.79 -13.39
CA SER A 3 -14.18 -16.73 -12.74
C SER A 3 -13.35 -15.44 -12.73
N VAL A 4 -13.78 -14.42 -13.49
CA VAL A 4 -13.03 -13.17 -13.67
C VAL A 4 -13.50 -12.12 -12.66
N ASN A 5 -12.56 -11.41 -12.03
CA ASN A 5 -12.85 -10.26 -11.18
C ASN A 5 -12.90 -8.98 -12.01
N LEU A 6 -13.88 -8.13 -11.76
CA LEU A 6 -14.08 -6.84 -12.41
C LEU A 6 -13.62 -5.72 -11.48
N PHE A 7 -12.92 -4.73 -12.03
CA PHE A 7 -12.39 -3.60 -11.28
C PHE A 7 -12.89 -2.31 -11.91
N LEU A 8 -13.43 -1.41 -11.10
CA LEU A 8 -13.97 -0.13 -11.54
C LEU A 8 -13.45 0.99 -10.64
N ALA A 9 -12.89 2.05 -11.23
CA ALA A 9 -12.28 3.12 -10.44
C ALA A 9 -13.31 3.95 -9.66
N THR A 10 -14.46 4.21 -10.27
CA THR A 10 -15.56 4.99 -9.67
C THR A 10 -16.88 4.23 -9.83
N PRO A 11 -17.74 4.17 -8.81
CA PRO A 11 -19.01 3.45 -8.87
C PRO A 11 -20.04 4.24 -9.71
N GLU A 12 -19.87 4.22 -11.03
CA GLU A 12 -20.76 4.87 -11.99
C GLU A 12 -21.58 3.81 -12.76
N MET A 13 -22.91 3.98 -12.76
CA MET A 13 -23.85 2.94 -13.22
C MET A 13 -23.84 2.72 -14.74
N LYS A 14 -23.63 3.77 -15.53
CA LYS A 14 -23.56 3.68 -17.01
C LYS A 14 -22.33 2.88 -17.44
N THR A 15 -21.18 3.13 -16.83
CA THR A 15 -19.92 2.45 -17.09
C THR A 15 -20.02 0.97 -16.68
N LEU A 16 -20.64 0.69 -15.54
CA LEU A 16 -20.93 -0.67 -15.11
C LEU A 16 -21.78 -1.43 -16.14
N SER A 17 -22.87 -0.81 -16.63
CA SER A 17 -23.75 -1.40 -17.64
C SER A 17 -23.02 -1.70 -18.96
N HIS A 18 -22.20 -0.77 -19.43
CA HIS A 18 -21.40 -0.96 -20.66
C HIS A 18 -20.38 -2.08 -20.52
N MET A 19 -19.73 -2.18 -19.35
CA MET A 19 -18.77 -3.24 -19.06
C MET A 19 -19.42 -4.63 -19.10
N TYR A 20 -20.59 -4.80 -18.47
CA TYR A 20 -21.32 -6.08 -18.49
C TYR A 20 -21.84 -6.44 -19.88
N ARG A 21 -22.36 -5.47 -20.65
CA ARG A 21 -22.74 -5.69 -22.05
C ARG A 21 -21.55 -6.18 -22.89
N ARG A 22 -20.38 -5.56 -22.70
CA ARG A 22 -19.16 -6.01 -23.40
C ARG A 22 -18.69 -7.39 -22.96
N ALA A 23 -18.84 -7.73 -21.68
CA ALA A 23 -18.52 -9.07 -21.18
C ALA A 23 -19.42 -10.14 -21.83
N TRP A 24 -20.71 -9.83 -22.00
CA TRP A 24 -21.67 -10.67 -22.71
C TRP A 24 -21.29 -10.85 -24.18
N ASP A 25 -21.01 -9.77 -24.90
CA ASP A 25 -20.61 -9.82 -26.32
C ASP A 25 -19.33 -10.63 -26.56
N LYS A 26 -18.47 -10.70 -25.53
CA LYS A 26 -17.22 -11.49 -25.55
C LYS A 26 -17.41 -12.94 -25.10
N GLY A 27 -18.62 -13.35 -24.73
CA GLY A 27 -18.93 -14.72 -24.33
C GLY A 27 -18.37 -15.11 -22.95
N LEU A 28 -18.13 -14.15 -22.05
CA LEU A 28 -17.75 -14.47 -20.67
C LEU A 28 -18.92 -15.13 -19.95
N LYS A 29 -18.68 -16.34 -19.42
CA LYS A 29 -19.71 -17.13 -18.74
C LYS A 29 -19.96 -16.69 -17.30
N THR A 30 -18.93 -16.20 -16.61
CA THR A 30 -19.03 -15.83 -15.19
C THR A 30 -18.16 -14.61 -14.86
N THR A 31 -18.69 -13.77 -13.97
CA THR A 31 -17.97 -12.68 -13.30
C THR A 31 -18.08 -12.93 -11.80
N TYR A 32 -17.00 -12.78 -11.06
CA TYR A 32 -16.95 -13.15 -9.65
C TYR A 32 -17.27 -11.98 -8.72
N TYR A 33 -16.31 -11.06 -8.57
CA TYR A 33 -16.49 -9.85 -7.77
C TYR A 33 -16.37 -8.59 -8.62
N LEU A 34 -17.18 -7.60 -8.29
CA LEU A 34 -16.96 -6.21 -8.66
C LEU A 34 -16.19 -5.52 -7.52
N ARG A 35 -15.04 -4.94 -7.83
CA ARG A 35 -14.22 -4.17 -6.90
C ARG A 35 -14.20 -2.72 -7.33
N THR A 36 -14.65 -1.83 -6.45
CA THR A 36 -14.63 -0.39 -6.68
C THR A 36 -13.61 0.28 -5.79
N LEU A 37 -12.90 1.28 -6.31
CA LEU A 37 -12.13 2.20 -5.47
C LEU A 37 -13.08 3.23 -4.86
N GLN A 38 -12.85 3.60 -3.60
CA GLN A 38 -13.63 4.62 -2.91
C GLN A 38 -13.21 6.00 -3.42
N ALA A 39 -14.16 6.92 -3.62
CA ALA A 39 -13.88 8.26 -4.13
C ALA A 39 -12.95 9.05 -3.20
N SER A 40 -13.11 8.86 -1.89
CA SER A 40 -12.20 9.40 -0.88
C SER A 40 -11.15 8.35 -0.55
N ASN A 41 -9.93 8.54 -1.04
CA ASN A 41 -8.79 7.81 -0.49
C ASN A 41 -8.52 8.34 0.91
N ILE A 42 -8.55 7.46 1.91
CA ILE A 42 -7.92 7.78 3.20
C ILE A 42 -6.44 7.91 2.86
N GLU A 43 -5.90 9.14 2.92
CA GLU A 43 -4.48 9.38 2.77
C GLU A 43 -3.77 8.53 3.81
N LYS A 44 -3.20 7.41 3.36
CA LYS A 44 -2.28 6.64 4.16
C LYS A 44 -1.06 7.53 4.30
N SER A 45 -0.77 7.94 5.53
CA SER A 45 0.44 8.67 5.90
C SER A 45 1.65 7.83 5.48
N THR A 46 2.13 8.07 4.26
CA THR A 46 3.32 7.45 3.72
C THR A 46 4.45 8.43 3.94
N ILE A 47 5.37 8.06 4.82
CA ILE A 47 6.71 8.62 4.80
C ILE A 47 7.31 8.08 3.49
N ASP A 48 7.30 8.93 2.47
CA ASP A 48 7.89 8.84 1.13
C ASP A 48 8.45 7.47 0.70
N VAL A 49 7.72 6.74 -0.15
CA VAL A 49 8.35 5.85 -1.15
C VAL A 49 7.60 6.00 -2.47
N LYS A 50 8.07 6.93 -3.30
CA LYS A 50 7.86 6.92 -4.75
C LYS A 50 8.25 5.55 -5.32
N LYS A 51 7.27 4.72 -5.63
CA LYS A 51 7.38 3.60 -6.58
C LYS A 51 6.15 3.57 -7.47
N GLU A 52 6.07 4.55 -8.36
CA GLU A 52 5.28 4.37 -9.57
C GLU A 52 6.20 4.28 -10.78
N GLN A 53 6.05 3.15 -11.46
CA GLN A 53 6.31 2.88 -12.88
C GLN A 53 7.77 2.66 -13.33
N ARG A 54 8.14 1.38 -13.55
CA ARG A 54 8.53 0.84 -14.88
C ARG A 54 8.98 -0.65 -14.81
N GLY A 55 8.44 -1.46 -15.74
CA GLY A 55 8.94 -2.79 -16.15
C GLY A 55 8.28 -3.96 -15.40
N VAL A 56 7.49 -4.85 -16.00
CA VAL A 56 7.86 -5.78 -17.08
C VAL A 56 9.31 -6.24 -16.93
N MET A 57 9.46 -7.42 -16.34
CA MET A 57 10.58 -8.36 -16.40
C MET A 57 12.00 -7.82 -16.19
N ALA A 58 12.57 -8.09 -15.01
CA ALA A 58 13.94 -8.60 -14.88
C ALA A 58 14.22 -8.96 -13.41
N THR A 59 14.40 -10.27 -13.19
CA THR A 59 15.40 -10.89 -12.32
C THR A 59 15.79 -10.16 -11.04
N GLN A 60 15.32 -10.72 -9.93
CA GLN A 60 15.90 -10.58 -8.61
C GLN A 60 17.41 -10.88 -8.66
N THR A 61 18.22 -9.97 -8.12
CA THR A 61 19.26 -10.21 -7.09
C THR A 61 20.35 -9.15 -7.23
N ALA A 62 20.36 -8.17 -6.34
CA ALA A 62 21.58 -7.51 -5.87
C ALA A 62 21.27 -6.82 -4.54
N ALA A 63 22.04 -7.20 -3.53
CA ALA A 63 22.06 -6.64 -2.19
C ALA A 63 22.34 -5.12 -2.21
N THR A 64 22.02 -4.42 -1.10
CA THR A 64 23.01 -3.73 -0.25
C THR A 64 22.31 -2.92 0.86
N ALA A 65 22.69 -3.26 2.10
CA ALA A 65 22.88 -2.45 3.32
C ALA A 65 21.80 -1.46 3.85
N ALA A 66 21.32 -1.80 5.05
CA ALA A 66 21.39 -1.02 6.29
C ALA A 66 21.23 0.51 6.24
N GLY A 67 20.14 0.99 6.87
CA GLY A 67 20.02 2.34 7.40
C GLY A 67 19.78 2.29 8.90
N ALA A 68 20.83 2.52 9.71
CA ALA A 68 20.73 2.74 11.14
C ALA A 68 20.03 4.07 11.42
N LYS A 69 19.11 4.10 12.39
CA LYS A 69 18.41 5.33 12.81
C LYS A 69 19.38 6.21 13.58
N THR A 70 19.76 7.36 13.02
CA THR A 70 20.52 8.39 13.74
C THR A 70 19.55 9.27 14.53
N PHE A 71 19.49 9.08 15.85
CA PHE A 71 18.70 9.92 16.76
C PHE A 71 19.44 11.21 17.11
N THR A 72 18.75 12.36 17.13
CA THR A 72 19.33 13.64 17.54
C THR A 72 19.57 13.69 19.06
N ALA A 73 20.39 14.63 19.53
CA ALA A 73 20.77 14.71 20.94
C ALA A 73 19.56 15.04 21.85
N GLU A 74 18.59 15.81 21.36
CA GLU A 74 17.39 16.15 22.12
C GLU A 74 16.48 14.93 22.34
N GLU A 75 16.35 14.06 21.33
CA GLU A 75 15.52 12.86 21.38
C GLU A 75 16.08 11.83 22.38
N LYS A 76 17.42 11.74 22.47
CA LYS A 76 18.12 10.89 23.46
C LYS A 76 17.88 11.37 24.90
N ASN A 77 17.92 12.69 25.11
CA ASN A 77 17.66 13.27 26.43
C ASN A 77 16.21 13.03 26.87
N ALA A 78 15.24 13.21 25.97
CA ALA A 78 13.84 12.94 26.26
C ALA A 78 13.58 11.46 26.61
N CYS A 79 14.15 10.53 25.84
CA CYS A 79 14.05 9.09 26.10
C CYS A 79 14.73 8.67 27.42
N SER A 80 15.83 9.33 27.80
CA SER A 80 16.52 9.07 29.07
C SER A 80 15.69 9.47 30.30
N ILE A 81 14.92 10.57 30.21
CA ILE A 81 14.08 11.05 31.31
C ILE A 81 12.86 10.13 31.50
N ASP A 82 12.25 9.69 30.40
CA ASP A 82 11.10 8.78 30.44
C ASP A 82 11.47 7.39 30.99
N ALA A 83 12.65 6.89 30.63
CA ALA A 83 13.20 5.63 31.16
C ALA A 83 13.40 5.68 32.69
N MET A 84 13.85 6.82 33.24
CA MET A 84 14.02 6.98 34.69
C MET A 84 12.68 7.06 35.45
N LEU A 85 11.64 7.62 34.83
CA LEU A 85 10.31 7.75 35.44
C LEU A 85 9.54 6.43 35.43
N ASN A 86 9.66 5.66 34.34
CA ASN A 86 8.88 4.44 34.12
C ASN A 86 9.65 3.15 34.44
N GLY A 87 10.92 3.25 34.89
CA GLY A 87 11.76 2.11 35.27
C GLY A 87 12.12 1.17 34.12
N GLY A 88 12.05 1.65 32.88
CA GLY A 88 12.32 0.89 31.66
C GLY A 88 13.67 1.21 31.02
N THR A 89 14.08 0.44 30.01
CA THR A 89 15.29 0.72 29.21
C THR A 89 14.96 1.61 28.03
N CYS A 90 15.70 2.70 27.84
CA CYS A 90 15.51 3.62 26.70
C CYS A 90 15.94 2.95 25.37
N GLU A 91 15.02 2.86 24.40
CA GLU A 91 15.27 2.29 23.06
C GLU A 91 16.31 3.08 22.23
N ALA A 92 16.66 4.30 22.63
CA ALA A 92 17.73 5.09 21.98
C ALA A 92 19.15 4.73 22.47
N CYS A 93 19.26 3.95 23.56
CA CYS A 93 20.52 3.42 24.11
C CYS A 93 20.69 1.91 23.82
N GLN A 94 19.84 1.34 22.96
CA GLN A 94 19.93 -0.05 22.50
C GLN A 94 20.60 -0.15 21.13
#